data_AF-A0A962GE73-F1
#
_entry.id   AF-A0A962GE73-F1
#
_cell.length_a   1.000
_cell.length_b   1.000
_cell.length_c   1.000
_cell.angle_alpha   90.00
_cell.angle_beta   90.00
_cell.angle_gamma   90.00
#
_symmetry.space_group_name_H-M   'P 1'
#
loop_
_entity.id
_entity.type
_entity.pdbx_description
1 polymer ?
#
loop_
_entity_poly.entity_id
_entity_poly.type
_entity_poly.pdbx_seq_one_letter_code
_entity_poly.pdbx_strand_id
1 'polypeptide(L)'
;DYPHPLLKIGEDGGIHLDKAYGIGVGPWDDFLVAHAYAQFTPGTEAAALAALRANIAKAGFRYLSDPDSRSPGDAEVDGLLWDYGEDSLATYDSLMAVRRKALDAFSIGVLPPERQVGELEARLVPVYLLHRYQLEAVARLLGGVRYAYSEALDRQAGTQGVPADRQRAALDRLVASLGAEQLALPAHVLDLVTPPGNEYSRTREYFATESGPVFDPFAVVGAAAAQTTSYLFAPERLNRLAWQHARDP
;
A
#
# COMPACT_ATOMS: atom_id res chain seq x y z
N ASP A 1 -9.46 -1.15 -9.43
CA ASP A 1 -8.76 -0.14 -8.61
C ASP A 1 -7.46 0.22 -9.31
N TYR A 2 -7.09 1.50 -9.33
CA TYR A 2 -5.82 1.93 -9.91
C TYR A 2 -4.73 1.82 -8.83
N PRO A 3 -3.54 1.27 -9.12
CA PRO A 3 -2.43 1.28 -8.19
C PRO A 3 -2.00 2.72 -7.89
N HIS A 4 -1.34 2.93 -6.75
CA HIS A 4 -0.73 4.21 -6.44
C HIS A 4 0.32 4.59 -7.50
N PRO A 5 0.46 5.87 -7.91
CA PRO A 5 1.44 6.25 -8.91
C PRO A 5 2.86 5.93 -8.43
N LEU A 6 3.70 5.47 -9.36
CA LEU A 6 5.13 5.32 -9.13
C LEU A 6 5.78 6.70 -9.00
N LEU A 7 6.51 6.90 -7.92
CA LEU A 7 7.20 8.14 -7.57
C LEU A 7 8.67 7.86 -7.33
N LYS A 8 9.54 8.78 -7.77
CA LYS A 8 10.97 8.74 -7.47
C LYS A 8 11.50 10.14 -7.23
N ILE A 9 12.51 10.25 -6.38
CA ILE A 9 13.37 11.43 -6.33
C ILE A 9 14.45 11.25 -7.40
N GLY A 10 14.53 12.18 -8.34
CA GLY A 10 15.52 12.18 -9.42
C GLY A 10 16.90 12.66 -8.95
N GLU A 11 17.89 12.55 -9.82
CA GLU A 11 19.26 13.05 -9.57
C GLU A 11 19.31 14.58 -9.42
N ASP A 12 18.36 15.28 -10.04
CA ASP A 12 18.11 16.72 -9.86
C ASP A 12 17.49 17.07 -8.49
N GLY A 13 17.21 16.05 -7.69
CA GLY A 13 16.50 16.14 -6.43
C GLY A 13 15.00 16.35 -6.59
N GLY A 14 14.44 16.45 -7.80
CA GLY A 14 13.00 16.66 -8.04
C GLY A 14 12.17 15.40 -7.80
N ILE A 15 10.85 15.55 -7.59
CA ILE A 15 9.91 14.41 -7.59
C ILE A 15 9.45 14.17 -9.03
N HIS A 16 9.66 12.97 -9.55
CA HIS A 16 9.30 12.61 -10.93
C HIS A 16 8.15 11.60 -10.98
N LEU A 17 7.26 11.80 -11.96
CA LEU A 17 6.05 11.03 -12.23
C LEU A 17 6.00 10.52 -13.69
N ASP A 18 7.14 10.57 -14.41
CA ASP A 18 7.29 10.21 -15.82
C ASP A 18 6.89 8.77 -16.14
N LYS A 19 6.91 7.88 -15.14
CA LYS A 19 6.50 6.48 -15.24
C LYS A 19 5.47 6.10 -14.18
N ALA A 20 4.58 7.04 -13.83
CA ALA A 20 3.59 6.83 -12.77
C ALA A 20 2.75 5.56 -12.96
N TYR A 21 2.47 5.17 -14.22
CA TYR A 21 1.69 3.99 -14.58
C TYR A 21 2.33 3.23 -15.74
N GLY A 22 2.10 1.91 -15.77
CA GLY A 22 2.37 1.08 -16.94
C GLY A 22 1.45 1.42 -18.11
N ILE A 23 1.88 1.07 -19.33
CA ILE A 23 1.10 1.25 -20.56
C ILE A 23 0.74 -0.12 -21.11
N GLY A 24 -0.53 -0.32 -21.45
CA GLY A 24 -1.03 -1.56 -22.03
C GLY A 24 -1.32 -2.65 -20.99
N VAL A 25 -1.35 -3.89 -21.45
CA VAL A 25 -1.60 -5.09 -20.65
C VAL A 25 -0.29 -5.83 -20.37
N GLY A 26 -0.23 -6.57 -19.27
CA GLY A 26 0.92 -7.39 -18.87
C GLY A 26 0.69 -8.89 -19.12
N PRO A 27 1.73 -9.72 -18.90
CA PRO A 27 1.63 -11.17 -19.10
C PRO A 27 0.55 -11.85 -18.25
N TRP A 28 0.21 -11.27 -17.09
CA TRP A 28 -0.88 -11.75 -16.25
C TRP A 28 -2.25 -11.54 -16.90
N ASP A 29 -2.46 -10.40 -17.56
CA ASP A 29 -3.70 -10.10 -18.29
C ASP A 29 -3.86 -11.05 -19.48
N ASP A 30 -2.79 -11.28 -20.24
CA ASP A 30 -2.78 -12.23 -21.36
C ASP A 30 -3.15 -13.65 -20.88
N PHE A 31 -2.58 -14.08 -19.76
CA PHE A 31 -2.93 -15.34 -19.13
C PHE A 31 -4.40 -15.38 -18.71
N LEU A 32 -4.91 -14.35 -18.03
CA LEU A 32 -6.31 -14.31 -17.58
C LEU A 32 -7.29 -14.37 -18.76
N VAL A 33 -7.02 -13.64 -19.84
CA VAL A 33 -7.86 -13.67 -21.05
C VAL A 33 -7.83 -15.04 -21.69
N ALA A 34 -6.65 -15.65 -21.85
CA ALA A 34 -6.52 -17.00 -22.39
C ALA A 34 -7.20 -18.04 -21.49
N HIS A 35 -7.09 -17.90 -20.16
CA HIS A 35 -7.68 -18.83 -19.20
C HIS A 35 -9.20 -18.74 -19.17
N ALA A 36 -9.77 -17.54 -19.25
CA ALA A 36 -11.21 -17.32 -19.14
C ALA A 36 -11.98 -17.48 -20.46
N TYR A 37 -11.35 -17.19 -21.61
CA TYR A 37 -12.06 -17.06 -22.89
C TYR A 37 -11.56 -17.95 -24.02
N ALA A 38 -10.45 -18.69 -23.85
CA ALA A 38 -9.98 -19.57 -24.91
C ALA A 38 -10.97 -20.71 -25.18
N GLN A 39 -11.12 -21.05 -26.46
CA GLN A 39 -11.92 -22.19 -26.89
C GLN A 39 -11.00 -23.40 -27.07
N PHE A 40 -11.35 -24.52 -26.43
CA PHE A 40 -10.58 -25.75 -26.48
C PHE A 40 -11.32 -26.84 -27.24
N THR A 41 -10.56 -27.77 -27.83
CA THR A 41 -11.14 -28.99 -28.42
C THR A 41 -11.86 -29.78 -27.32
N PRO A 42 -13.04 -30.38 -27.60
CA PRO A 42 -13.75 -31.18 -26.60
C PRO A 42 -12.86 -32.22 -25.92
N GLY A 43 -12.90 -32.27 -24.59
CA GLY A 43 -12.09 -33.20 -23.78
C GLY A 43 -10.65 -32.76 -23.50
N THR A 44 -10.18 -31.62 -24.02
CA THR A 44 -8.80 -31.13 -23.82
C THR A 44 -8.67 -29.96 -22.84
N GLU A 45 -9.78 -29.31 -22.49
CA GLU A 45 -9.83 -28.08 -21.71
C GLU A 45 -9.06 -28.18 -20.38
N ALA A 46 -9.32 -29.22 -19.59
CA ALA A 46 -8.66 -29.38 -18.29
C ALA A 46 -7.12 -29.41 -18.40
N ALA A 47 -6.59 -30.15 -19.39
CA ALA A 47 -5.15 -30.23 -19.64
C ALA A 47 -4.58 -28.91 -20.17
N ALA A 48 -5.31 -28.22 -21.04
CA ALA A 48 -4.90 -26.92 -21.59
C ALA A 48 -4.87 -25.83 -20.50
N LEU A 49 -5.89 -25.75 -19.65
CA LEU A 49 -5.93 -24.81 -18.51
C LEU A 49 -4.83 -25.12 -17.49
N ALA A 50 -4.53 -26.39 -17.22
CA ALA A 50 -3.41 -26.78 -16.37
C ALA A 50 -2.07 -26.33 -16.96
N ALA A 51 -1.88 -26.46 -18.27
CA ALA A 51 -0.68 -25.98 -18.95
C ALA A 51 -0.54 -24.45 -18.88
N LEU A 52 -1.63 -23.69 -19.06
CA LEU A 52 -1.62 -22.24 -18.90
C LEU A 52 -1.18 -21.85 -17.48
N ARG A 53 -1.75 -22.47 -16.44
CA ARG A 53 -1.36 -22.23 -15.03
C ARG A 53 0.11 -22.58 -14.77
N ALA A 54 0.58 -23.70 -15.29
CA ALA A 54 1.98 -24.10 -15.13
C ALA A 54 2.95 -23.13 -15.83
N ASN A 55 2.58 -22.61 -17.01
CA ASN A 55 3.43 -21.69 -17.76
C ASN A 55 3.52 -20.31 -17.10
N ILE A 56 2.40 -19.75 -16.63
CA ILE A 56 2.41 -18.44 -15.96
C ILE A 56 3.17 -18.51 -14.62
N ALA A 57 3.05 -19.63 -13.89
CA ALA A 57 3.83 -19.89 -12.69
C ALA A 57 5.34 -19.98 -12.98
N LYS A 58 5.75 -20.66 -14.06
CA LYS A 58 7.16 -20.69 -14.51
C LYS A 58 7.71 -19.32 -14.89
N ALA A 59 6.85 -18.41 -15.33
CA ALA A 59 7.22 -17.02 -15.60
C ALA A 59 7.32 -16.15 -14.32
N GLY A 60 7.12 -16.73 -13.13
CA GLY A 60 7.30 -16.06 -11.84
C GLY A 60 6.04 -15.42 -11.26
N PHE A 61 4.89 -15.53 -11.94
CA PHE A 61 3.63 -14.99 -11.45
C PHE A 61 2.98 -15.95 -10.46
N ARG A 62 2.45 -15.40 -9.37
CA ARG A 62 1.71 -16.14 -8.35
C ARG A 62 0.26 -15.69 -8.35
N TYR A 63 -0.62 -16.62 -8.03
CA TYR A 63 -2.04 -16.34 -7.84
C TYR A 63 -2.36 -16.30 -6.35
N LEU A 64 -3.01 -15.22 -5.95
CA LEU A 64 -3.71 -15.08 -4.67
C LEU A 64 -5.09 -14.49 -4.94
N SER A 65 -6.04 -14.85 -4.11
CA SER A 65 -7.40 -14.34 -4.21
C SER A 65 -7.61 -13.11 -3.33
N ASP A 66 -8.61 -12.28 -3.68
CA ASP A 66 -9.01 -11.10 -2.92
C ASP A 66 -9.15 -11.32 -1.40
N PRO A 67 -9.73 -12.43 -0.91
CA PRO A 67 -9.78 -12.73 0.53
C PRO A 67 -8.45 -12.77 1.26
N ASP A 68 -7.34 -13.03 0.55
CA ASP A 68 -5.98 -13.06 1.13
C ASP A 68 -5.22 -11.73 0.93
N SER A 69 -5.88 -10.68 0.41
CA SER A 69 -5.22 -9.42 0.04
C SER A 69 -5.91 -8.14 0.53
N ARG A 70 -6.94 -8.24 1.37
CA ARG A 70 -7.82 -7.11 1.73
C ARG A 70 -7.93 -6.84 3.23
N SER A 71 -7.69 -7.82 4.07
CA SER A 71 -7.86 -7.70 5.52
C SER A 71 -6.53 -7.31 6.18
N PRO A 72 -6.55 -6.48 7.24
CA PRO A 72 -5.34 -6.11 7.97
C PRO A 72 -4.53 -7.29 8.54
N GLY A 73 -5.23 -8.40 8.81
CA GLY A 73 -4.68 -9.64 9.35
C GLY A 73 -4.21 -10.64 8.30
N ASP A 74 -4.34 -10.35 7.00
CA ASP A 74 -3.91 -11.26 5.93
C ASP A 74 -2.43 -11.59 6.03
N ALA A 75 -2.05 -12.76 5.52
CA ALA A 75 -0.80 -13.40 5.88
C ALA A 75 0.19 -13.49 4.72
N GLU A 76 -0.29 -13.58 3.48
CA GLU A 76 0.59 -13.63 2.32
C GLU A 76 1.25 -12.26 2.09
N VAL A 77 2.58 -12.28 1.98
CA VAL A 77 3.45 -11.09 1.99
C VAL A 77 3.38 -10.24 0.72
N ASP A 78 3.06 -10.84 -0.42
CA ASP A 78 2.87 -10.17 -1.70
C ASP A 78 1.39 -10.18 -2.13
N GLY A 79 0.49 -10.68 -1.28
CA GLY A 79 -0.97 -10.55 -1.42
C GLY A 79 -1.44 -9.14 -1.13
N LEU A 80 -1.03 -8.17 -1.95
CA LEU A 80 -1.27 -6.74 -1.73
C LEU A 80 -1.80 -6.12 -3.03
N LEU A 81 -2.79 -5.23 -2.89
CA LEU A 81 -3.52 -4.67 -4.04
C LEU A 81 -2.86 -3.42 -4.63
N TRP A 82 -2.16 -2.65 -3.81
CA TRP A 82 -1.80 -1.27 -4.12
C TRP A 82 -0.36 -0.89 -3.77
N ASP A 83 0.44 -1.84 -3.29
CA ASP A 83 1.86 -1.62 -3.09
C ASP A 83 2.61 -1.71 -4.44
N TYR A 84 3.89 -1.36 -4.42
CA TYR A 84 4.72 -1.50 -5.61
C TYR A 84 6.20 -1.66 -5.24
N GLY A 85 6.99 -2.01 -6.26
CA GLY A 85 8.41 -2.29 -6.11
C GLY A 85 8.66 -3.67 -5.51
N GLU A 86 9.88 -4.18 -5.74
CA GLU A 86 10.23 -5.56 -5.37
C GLU A 86 10.55 -5.73 -3.87
N ASP A 87 10.87 -4.64 -3.18
CA ASP A 87 11.22 -4.65 -1.76
C ASP A 87 10.32 -3.67 -0.99
N SER A 88 9.39 -4.21 -0.20
CA SER A 88 8.40 -3.41 0.52
C SER A 88 9.02 -2.42 1.52
N LEU A 89 10.18 -2.73 2.10
CA LEU A 89 10.88 -1.84 3.03
C LEU A 89 11.57 -0.70 2.28
N ALA A 90 12.28 -1.02 1.19
CA ALA A 90 12.94 -0.02 0.37
C ALA A 90 11.93 0.93 -0.30
N THR A 91 10.81 0.39 -0.81
CA THR A 91 9.72 1.22 -1.36
C THR A 91 9.14 2.12 -0.28
N TYR A 92 8.92 1.61 0.94
CA TYR A 92 8.44 2.43 2.06
C TYR A 92 9.39 3.58 2.37
N ASP A 93 10.68 3.30 2.53
CA ASP A 93 11.69 4.30 2.84
C ASP A 93 11.75 5.38 1.72
N SER A 94 11.67 4.97 0.45
CA SER A 94 11.59 5.87 -0.71
C SER A 94 10.33 6.74 -0.69
N LEU A 95 9.15 6.16 -0.45
CA LEU A 95 7.88 6.89 -0.36
C LEU A 95 7.87 7.88 0.80
N MET A 96 8.47 7.52 1.94
CA MET A 96 8.58 8.42 3.07
C MET A 96 9.49 9.62 2.76
N ALA A 97 10.55 9.42 1.97
CA ALA A 97 11.39 10.51 1.47
C ALA A 97 10.63 11.43 0.51
N VAL A 98 9.86 10.86 -0.43
CA VAL A 98 8.99 11.62 -1.35
C VAL A 98 7.95 12.42 -0.56
N ARG A 99 7.27 11.77 0.40
CA ARG A 99 6.29 12.41 1.28
C ARG A 99 6.87 13.62 1.99
N ARG A 100 8.03 13.44 2.64
CA ARG A 100 8.70 14.53 3.36
C ARG A 100 8.97 15.70 2.43
N LYS A 101 9.58 15.45 1.28
CA LYS A 101 9.89 16.48 0.30
C LYS A 101 8.63 17.19 -0.23
N ALA A 102 7.55 16.45 -0.47
CA ALA A 102 6.29 17.01 -0.92
C ALA A 102 5.62 17.89 0.13
N LEU A 103 5.68 17.49 1.42
CA LEU A 103 5.19 18.31 2.53
C LEU A 103 6.06 19.56 2.75
N ASP A 104 7.38 19.46 2.62
CA ASP A 104 8.30 20.58 2.75
C ASP A 104 8.11 21.64 1.66
N ALA A 105 7.66 21.22 0.46
CA ALA A 105 7.37 22.09 -0.67
C ALA A 105 5.87 22.43 -0.82
N PHE A 106 5.03 21.99 0.11
CA PHE A 106 3.59 22.19 0.01
C PHE A 106 3.25 23.68 0.14
N SER A 107 2.51 24.20 -0.83
CA SER A 107 2.20 25.63 -0.90
C SER A 107 0.87 25.85 -1.59
N ILE A 108 0.38 27.09 -1.58
CA ILE A 108 -0.83 27.47 -2.34
C ILE A 108 -0.72 27.12 -3.84
N GLY A 109 0.48 26.96 -4.38
CA GLY A 109 0.72 26.60 -5.78
C GLY A 109 0.22 25.20 -6.19
N VAL A 110 -0.20 24.35 -5.25
CA VAL A 110 -0.89 23.09 -5.57
C VAL A 110 -2.32 23.32 -6.09
N LEU A 111 -2.83 24.55 -5.99
CA LEU A 111 -4.13 24.97 -6.50
C LEU A 111 -4.00 25.72 -7.83
N PRO A 112 -4.86 25.43 -8.81
CA PRO A 112 -5.16 26.37 -9.88
C PRO A 112 -5.66 27.71 -9.31
N PRO A 113 -5.31 28.87 -9.92
CA PRO A 113 -5.65 30.20 -9.40
C PRO A 113 -7.14 30.47 -9.15
N GLU A 114 -8.01 29.77 -9.87
CA GLU A 114 -9.46 29.91 -9.81
C GLU A 114 -10.15 29.06 -8.73
N ARG A 115 -9.41 28.22 -7.99
CA ARG A 115 -9.96 27.34 -6.94
C ARG A 115 -9.96 28.02 -5.57
N GLN A 116 -10.91 27.63 -4.72
CA GLN A 116 -10.99 28.16 -3.36
C GLN A 116 -9.91 27.54 -2.45
N VAL A 117 -9.32 28.36 -1.58
CA VAL A 117 -8.15 28.01 -0.75
C VAL A 117 -8.45 26.86 0.23
N GLY A 118 -9.70 26.70 0.68
CA GLY A 118 -10.08 25.61 1.58
C GLY A 118 -9.95 24.21 0.98
N GLU A 119 -9.72 24.09 -0.33
CA GLU A 119 -9.38 22.81 -0.96
C GLU A 119 -7.91 22.40 -0.79
N LEU A 120 -7.07 23.24 -0.16
CA LEU A 120 -5.72 22.83 0.25
C LEU A 120 -5.79 21.61 1.19
N GLU A 121 -6.81 21.55 2.05
CA GLU A 121 -7.01 20.42 2.95
C GLU A 121 -7.18 19.10 2.17
N ALA A 122 -8.04 19.06 1.16
CA ALA A 122 -8.23 17.86 0.33
C ALA A 122 -6.97 17.46 -0.45
N ARG A 123 -6.16 18.43 -0.90
CA ARG A 123 -4.89 18.17 -1.59
C ARG A 123 -3.80 17.70 -0.64
N LEU A 124 -3.87 18.09 0.62
CA LEU A 124 -2.96 17.64 1.67
C LEU A 124 -3.16 16.16 2.01
N VAL A 125 -4.40 15.66 2.00
CA VAL A 125 -4.71 14.26 2.36
C VAL A 125 -3.85 13.22 1.63
N PRO A 126 -3.80 13.17 0.28
CA PRO A 126 -3.01 12.17 -0.43
C PRO A 126 -1.50 12.35 -0.23
N VAL A 127 -1.02 13.58 0.03
CA VAL A 127 0.39 13.85 0.33
C VAL A 127 0.75 13.38 1.73
N TYR A 128 -0.09 13.69 2.72
CA TYR A 128 0.13 13.27 4.10
C TYR A 128 -0.01 11.75 4.28
N LEU A 129 -0.93 11.11 3.57
CA LEU A 129 -1.14 9.67 3.58
C LEU A 129 -0.50 8.93 2.39
N LEU A 130 0.55 9.50 1.81
CA LEU A 130 1.22 8.96 0.61
C LEU A 130 1.70 7.52 0.81
N HIS A 131 2.13 7.21 2.03
CA HIS A 131 2.72 5.92 2.39
C HIS A 131 1.68 4.83 2.75
N ARG A 132 0.38 5.15 2.80
CA ARG A 132 -0.64 4.29 3.46
C ARG A 132 -0.71 2.85 2.96
N TYR A 133 -0.59 2.63 1.66
CA TYR A 133 -0.62 1.29 1.05
C TYR A 133 0.70 0.55 1.25
N GLN A 134 1.81 1.27 1.15
CA GLN A 134 3.12 0.69 1.42
C GLN A 134 3.30 0.36 2.90
N LEU A 135 2.67 1.10 3.81
CA LEU A 135 2.66 0.79 5.23
C LEU A 135 1.98 -0.55 5.50
N GLU A 136 0.88 -0.85 4.81
CA GLU A 136 0.25 -2.17 4.87
C GLU A 136 1.22 -3.26 4.42
N ALA A 137 1.95 -3.04 3.33
CA ALA A 137 2.97 -3.98 2.84
C ALA A 137 4.08 -4.23 3.88
N VAL A 138 4.59 -3.15 4.51
CA VAL A 138 5.56 -3.26 5.61
C VAL A 138 4.95 -4.01 6.78
N ALA A 139 3.71 -3.69 7.18
CA ALA A 139 3.03 -4.40 8.24
C ALA A 139 2.95 -5.89 7.92
N ARG A 140 2.57 -6.28 6.69
CA ARG A 140 2.42 -7.67 6.21
C ARG A 140 3.64 -8.54 6.47
N LEU A 141 4.85 -7.97 6.51
CA LEU A 141 6.07 -8.69 6.85
C LEU A 141 6.06 -9.27 8.28
N LEU A 142 5.45 -8.58 9.25
CA LEU A 142 5.35 -9.06 10.64
C LEU A 142 4.41 -10.25 10.76
N GLY A 143 4.90 -11.40 11.22
CA GLY A 143 4.10 -12.63 11.24
C GLY A 143 3.63 -13.06 9.85
N GLY A 144 4.21 -12.49 8.79
CA GLY A 144 3.89 -12.79 7.40
C GLY A 144 4.38 -14.19 7.03
N VAL A 145 3.72 -14.77 6.03
CA VAL A 145 4.09 -16.07 5.47
C VAL A 145 4.00 -16.04 3.95
N ARG A 146 4.78 -16.87 3.28
CA ARG A 146 4.63 -17.18 1.85
C ARG A 146 3.92 -18.51 1.70
N TYR A 147 2.91 -18.55 0.84
CA TYR A 147 2.23 -19.78 0.45
C TYR A 147 1.69 -19.64 -0.98
N ALA A 148 1.30 -20.78 -1.54
CA ALA A 148 0.63 -20.84 -2.83
C ALA A 148 -0.61 -21.72 -2.69
N TYR A 149 -1.63 -21.44 -3.49
CA TYR A 149 -2.69 -22.40 -3.72
C TYR A 149 -2.15 -23.51 -4.61
N SER A 150 -2.18 -24.74 -4.11
CA SER A 150 -1.69 -25.93 -4.80
C SER A 150 -2.68 -27.07 -4.69
N GLU A 151 -2.69 -27.93 -5.70
CA GLU A 151 -3.35 -29.23 -5.65
C GLU A 151 -2.39 -30.28 -5.09
N ALA A 152 -2.93 -31.41 -4.59
CA ALA A 152 -2.10 -32.51 -4.10
C ALA A 152 -1.13 -33.05 -5.18
N LEU A 153 -1.50 -32.95 -6.45
CA LEU A 153 -0.67 -33.34 -7.59
C LEU A 153 0.62 -32.50 -7.70
N ASP A 154 0.59 -31.24 -7.27
CA ASP A 154 1.73 -30.33 -7.34
C ASP A 154 2.82 -30.68 -6.32
N ARG A 155 2.49 -31.52 -5.32
CA ARG A 155 3.40 -31.95 -4.24
C ARG A 155 4.08 -30.79 -3.51
N GLN A 156 3.43 -29.63 -3.49
CA GLN A 156 3.86 -28.43 -2.79
C GLN A 156 2.86 -28.12 -1.68
N ALA A 157 3.33 -28.03 -0.44
CA ALA A 157 2.50 -27.70 0.72
C ALA A 157 3.30 -26.94 1.78
N GLY A 158 2.58 -26.27 2.68
CA GLY A 158 3.14 -25.55 3.81
C GLY A 158 3.32 -24.06 3.56
N THR A 159 3.80 -23.39 4.60
CA THR A 159 4.03 -21.94 4.62
C THR A 159 5.46 -21.65 5.03
N GLN A 160 6.03 -20.56 4.50
CA GLN A 160 7.37 -20.11 4.84
C GLN A 160 7.27 -18.76 5.55
N GLY A 161 7.70 -18.68 6.81
CA GLY A 161 7.70 -17.43 7.56
C GLY A 161 8.69 -16.42 6.99
N VAL A 162 8.38 -15.12 7.15
CA VAL A 162 9.35 -14.06 6.86
C VAL A 162 10.54 -14.17 7.83
N PRO A 163 11.79 -14.05 7.35
CA PRO A 163 12.98 -14.05 8.21
C PRO A 163 12.93 -13.02 9.34
N ALA A 164 13.44 -13.39 10.52
CA ALA A 164 13.31 -12.59 11.75
C ALA A 164 13.94 -11.19 11.65
N ASP A 165 15.09 -11.06 10.96
CA ASP A 165 15.75 -9.80 10.68
C ASP A 165 14.86 -8.86 9.86
N ARG A 166 14.19 -9.39 8.83
CA ARG A 166 13.26 -8.64 8.00
C ARG A 166 11.97 -8.26 8.73
N GLN A 167 11.48 -9.12 9.62
CA GLN A 167 10.40 -8.77 10.54
C GLN A 167 10.81 -7.65 11.51
N ARG A 168 12.04 -7.69 12.06
CA ARG A 168 12.54 -6.61 12.93
C ARG A 168 12.63 -5.29 12.18
N ALA A 169 13.19 -5.30 10.97
CA ALA A 169 13.27 -4.10 10.15
C ALA A 169 11.87 -3.52 9.86
N ALA A 170 10.87 -4.36 9.60
CA ALA A 170 9.48 -3.93 9.43
C ALA A 170 8.90 -3.30 10.69
N LEU A 171 9.11 -3.93 11.86
CA LEU A 171 8.68 -3.38 13.15
C LEU A 171 9.29 -1.99 13.39
N ASP A 172 10.58 -1.82 13.12
CA ASP A 172 11.27 -0.55 13.32
C ASP A 172 10.64 0.57 12.48
N ARG A 173 10.26 0.29 11.22
CA ARG A 173 9.56 1.27 10.35
C ARG A 173 8.16 1.61 10.87
N LEU A 174 7.40 0.61 11.33
CA LEU A 174 6.05 0.81 11.87
C LEU A 174 6.07 1.57 13.20
N VAL A 175 7.07 1.34 14.04
CA VAL A 175 7.24 2.13 15.28
C VAL A 175 7.68 3.55 14.93
N ALA A 176 8.61 3.73 13.98
CA ALA A 176 9.02 5.05 13.51
C ALA A 176 7.88 5.84 12.87
N SER A 177 6.91 5.19 12.20
CA SER A 177 5.74 5.89 11.63
C SER A 177 4.82 6.51 12.68
N LEU A 178 4.95 6.11 13.95
CA LEU A 178 4.24 6.71 15.09
C LEU A 178 5.03 7.87 15.74
N GLY A 179 6.23 8.17 15.25
CA GLY A 179 7.06 9.27 15.73
C GLY A 179 6.51 10.64 15.35
N ALA A 180 6.76 11.64 16.20
CA ALA A 180 6.33 13.02 15.95
C ALA A 180 6.90 13.59 14.64
N GLU A 181 8.10 13.16 14.24
CA GLU A 181 8.75 13.52 12.99
C GLU A 181 8.05 12.99 11.73
N GLN A 182 7.17 11.99 11.88
CA GLN A 182 6.35 11.46 10.79
C GLN A 182 4.90 11.94 10.86
N LEU A 183 4.38 12.10 12.08
CA LEU A 183 2.97 12.46 12.31
C LEU A 183 2.72 13.98 12.26
N ALA A 184 3.65 14.81 12.73
CA ALA A 184 3.47 16.25 12.74
C ALA A 184 3.52 16.83 11.31
N LEU A 185 2.61 17.75 11.03
CA LEU A 185 2.67 18.57 9.82
C LEU A 185 3.69 19.72 10.01
N PRO A 186 4.42 20.13 8.96
CA PRO A 186 5.24 21.33 9.03
C PRO A 186 4.41 22.57 9.36
N ALA A 187 4.95 23.50 10.16
CA ALA A 187 4.22 24.70 10.59
C ALA A 187 3.67 25.52 9.41
N HIS A 188 4.45 25.69 8.34
CA HIS A 188 4.01 26.41 7.16
C HIS A 188 2.81 25.75 6.45
N VAL A 189 2.63 24.42 6.56
CA VAL A 189 1.46 23.73 6.02
C VAL A 189 0.23 24.02 6.89
N LEU A 190 0.40 24.04 8.21
CA LEU A 190 -0.67 24.39 9.15
C LEU A 190 -1.13 25.84 8.97
N ASP A 191 -0.22 26.76 8.67
CA ASP A 191 -0.52 28.17 8.43
C ASP A 191 -1.23 28.41 7.08
N LEU A 192 -1.16 27.46 6.15
CA LEU A 192 -1.77 27.55 4.81
C LEU A 192 -3.22 27.05 4.76
N VAL A 193 -3.57 26.05 5.56
CA VAL A 193 -4.88 25.40 5.48
C VAL A 193 -5.99 26.27 6.07
N THR A 194 -7.03 26.50 5.28
CA THR A 194 -8.23 27.24 5.71
C THR A 194 -9.47 26.37 5.60
N PRO A 195 -10.56 26.69 6.33
CA PRO A 195 -11.85 26.05 6.10
C PRO A 195 -12.33 26.22 4.65
N PRO A 196 -13.19 25.31 4.14
CA PRO A 196 -13.92 25.53 2.89
C PRO A 196 -14.72 26.86 2.91
N GLY A 197 -14.71 27.58 1.79
CA GLY A 197 -15.48 28.81 1.61
C GLY A 197 -17.00 28.58 1.47
N ASN A 198 -17.77 29.67 1.38
CA ASN A 198 -19.23 29.59 1.16
C ASN A 198 -19.56 28.78 -0.11
N GLU A 199 -20.64 27.98 -0.06
CA GLU A 199 -21.03 27.00 -1.09
C GLU A 199 -20.10 25.78 -1.24
N TYR A 200 -19.07 25.63 -0.41
CA TYR A 200 -18.21 24.45 -0.37
C TYR A 200 -18.34 23.70 0.95
N SER A 201 -18.22 22.37 0.86
CA SER A 201 -18.29 21.47 2.00
C SER A 201 -17.17 20.45 1.94
N ARG A 202 -16.73 19.98 3.11
CA ARG A 202 -15.87 18.80 3.20
C ARG A 202 -16.60 17.58 2.63
N THR A 203 -15.84 16.71 1.99
CA THR A 203 -16.31 15.42 1.45
C THR A 203 -15.42 14.30 2.03
N ARG A 204 -15.60 13.07 1.55
CA ARG A 204 -14.73 11.94 1.92
C ARG A 204 -13.24 12.15 1.58
N GLU A 205 -12.93 13.15 0.76
CA GLU A 205 -11.55 13.49 0.34
C GLU A 205 -10.86 14.44 1.35
N TYR A 206 -11.49 14.74 2.48
CA TYR A 206 -10.98 15.58 3.56
C TYR A 206 -10.81 14.74 4.84
N PHE A 207 -10.01 15.22 5.79
CA PHE A 207 -9.96 14.59 7.11
C PHE A 207 -11.25 14.89 7.88
N ALA A 208 -11.71 13.92 8.69
CA ALA A 208 -12.67 14.22 9.75
C ALA A 208 -12.02 15.19 10.74
N THR A 209 -12.81 16.12 11.30
CA THR A 209 -12.32 17.16 12.21
C THR A 209 -13.26 17.27 13.41
N GLU A 210 -12.68 17.42 14.60
CA GLU A 210 -13.39 17.69 15.85
C GLU A 210 -13.33 19.19 16.22
N SER A 211 -12.65 20.00 15.41
CA SER A 211 -12.41 21.43 15.63
C SER A 211 -13.41 22.34 14.87
N GLY A 212 -14.54 21.77 14.42
CA GLY A 212 -15.56 22.48 13.66
C GLY A 212 -15.07 22.92 12.28
N PRO A 213 -15.23 24.19 11.87
CA PRO A 213 -14.80 24.62 10.54
C PRO A 213 -13.27 24.63 10.39
N VAL A 214 -12.52 24.83 11.47
CA VAL A 214 -11.06 24.94 11.44
C VAL A 214 -10.41 23.56 11.22
N PHE A 215 -9.26 23.58 10.54
CA PHE A 215 -8.44 22.39 10.35
C PHE A 215 -7.95 21.83 11.69
N ASP A 216 -8.07 20.51 11.87
CA ASP A 216 -7.69 19.80 13.09
C ASP A 216 -6.45 18.93 12.85
N PRO A 217 -5.25 19.41 13.23
CA PRO A 217 -4.02 18.64 13.04
C PRO A 217 -4.00 17.35 13.89
N PHE A 218 -4.71 17.28 15.01
CA PHE A 218 -4.74 16.08 15.84
C PHE A 218 -5.61 14.98 15.23
N ALA A 219 -6.70 15.34 14.56
CA ALA A 219 -7.48 14.37 13.81
C ALA A 219 -6.67 13.74 12.66
N VAL A 220 -5.83 14.54 11.99
CA VAL A 220 -4.91 14.06 10.95
C VAL A 220 -3.85 13.09 11.51
N VAL A 221 -3.24 13.45 12.65
CA VAL A 221 -2.32 12.57 13.40
C VAL A 221 -3.02 11.28 13.80
N GLY A 222 -4.24 11.37 14.33
CA GLY A 222 -5.06 10.23 14.71
C GLY A 222 -5.32 9.27 13.55
N ALA A 223 -5.62 9.79 12.35
CA ALA A 223 -5.83 8.97 11.17
C ALA A 223 -4.56 8.20 10.74
N ALA A 224 -3.38 8.84 10.72
CA ALA A 224 -2.14 8.15 10.39
C ALA A 224 -1.70 7.15 11.47
N ALA A 225 -1.90 7.47 12.75
CA ALA A 225 -1.65 6.55 13.85
C ALA A 225 -2.61 5.35 13.81
N ALA A 226 -3.88 5.57 13.49
CA ALA A 226 -4.87 4.51 13.30
C ALA A 226 -4.47 3.59 12.14
N GLN A 227 -4.05 4.14 11.00
CA GLN A 227 -3.52 3.34 9.89
C GLN A 227 -2.42 2.40 10.38
N THR A 228 -1.42 2.90 11.12
CA THR A 228 -0.34 2.05 11.62
C THR A 228 -0.83 0.98 12.62
N THR A 229 -1.60 1.41 13.62
CA THR A 229 -1.99 0.55 14.74
C THR A 229 -3.02 -0.51 14.32
N SER A 230 -3.91 -0.22 13.37
CA SER A 230 -4.87 -1.18 12.83
C SER A 230 -4.20 -2.39 12.16
N TYR A 231 -3.09 -2.21 11.43
CA TYR A 231 -2.35 -3.34 10.86
C TYR A 231 -1.40 -3.99 11.87
N LEU A 232 -0.74 -3.19 12.71
CA LEU A 232 0.23 -3.68 13.69
C LEU A 232 -0.43 -4.62 14.72
N PHE A 233 -1.63 -4.27 15.18
CA PHE A 233 -2.37 -5.01 16.21
C PHE A 233 -3.47 -5.93 15.66
N ALA A 234 -3.43 -6.27 14.37
CA ALA A 234 -4.33 -7.28 13.81
C ALA A 234 -4.19 -8.60 14.60
N PRO A 235 -5.26 -9.14 15.21
CA PRO A 235 -5.17 -10.29 16.11
C PRO A 235 -4.52 -11.54 15.46
N GLU A 236 -4.85 -11.80 14.19
CA GLU A 236 -4.31 -12.91 13.41
C GLU A 236 -2.78 -12.82 13.28
N ARG A 237 -2.27 -11.60 13.11
CA ARG A 237 -0.83 -11.32 13.03
C ARG A 237 -0.11 -11.63 14.34
N LEU A 238 -0.67 -11.18 15.46
CA LEU A 238 -0.11 -11.41 16.78
C LEU A 238 -0.06 -12.91 17.11
N ASN A 239 -1.14 -13.64 16.76
CA ASN A 239 -1.18 -15.09 16.90
C ASN A 239 -0.12 -15.79 16.03
N ARG A 240 0.08 -15.34 14.78
CA ARG A 240 1.14 -15.89 13.90
C ARG A 240 2.52 -15.59 14.44
N LEU A 241 2.79 -14.39 14.95
CA LEU A 241 4.08 -14.05 15.58
C LEU A 241 4.39 -14.98 16.77
N ALA A 242 3.42 -15.19 17.65
CA ALA A 242 3.57 -16.11 18.78
C ALA A 242 3.85 -17.55 18.31
N TRP A 243 3.14 -18.01 17.27
CA TRP A 243 3.35 -19.34 16.69
C TRP A 243 4.71 -19.48 16.01
N GLN A 244 5.16 -18.47 15.25
CA GLN A 244 6.46 -18.46 14.59
C GLN A 244 7.58 -18.54 15.64
N HIS A 245 7.53 -17.72 16.69
CA HIS A 245 8.49 -17.77 17.78
C HIS A 245 8.47 -19.12 18.53
N ALA A 246 7.30 -19.73 18.74
CA ALA A 246 7.23 -21.05 19.37
C ALA A 246 7.89 -22.17 18.53
N ARG A 247 7.95 -22.01 17.20
CA ARG A 247 8.59 -22.96 16.28
C ARG A 247 10.08 -22.68 16.06
N ASP A 248 10.48 -21.42 16.17
CA ASP A 248 11.84 -20.92 15.95
C ASP A 248 12.12 -19.75 16.92
N PRO A 249 12.60 -20.05 18.16
CA PRO A 249 12.71 -19.07 19.24
C PRO A 249 13.70 -17.93 19.03
#